data_AF-A0A0Q9LSH9-F1
#
_entry.id   AF-A0A0Q9LSH9-F1
#
_cell.length_a   1.000
_cell.length_b   1.000
_cell.length_c   1.000
_cell.angle_alpha   90.00
_cell.angle_beta   90.00
_cell.angle_gamma   90.00
#
_symmetry.space_group_name_H-M   'P 1'
#
loop_
_entity.id
_entity.type
_entity.pdbx_description
1 polymer ?
#
loop_
_entity_poly.entity_id
_entity_poly.type
_entity_poly.pdbx_seq_one_letter_code
_entity_poly.pdbx_strand_id
1 'polypeptide(L)'
;MVWTSLMAPLDGDPTAEWRAAFARATGRYYGTPPPPAMPAAFVLQWCLELPATLGAAAALSGPWVLDPRTAGLSFAVEPTAAYPTTLQLRSAGEVVDDPGRRLAAARDAYLDAGRELAAGYHPGVKIGRHQRLAMVDDLWAMALARLRGRGPVERASCCYLYAVPGTHECAGCPRLRRR
;
A
#
# COMPACT_ATOMS: atom_id res chain seq x y z
N MET A 1 -8.15 7.05 9.52
CA MET A 1 -7.16 6.05 9.96
C MET A 1 -5.81 6.73 10.16
N VAL A 2 -5.08 6.38 11.23
CA VAL A 2 -3.71 6.85 11.48
C VAL A 2 -2.76 5.69 11.16
N TRP A 3 -1.70 5.97 10.41
CA TRP A 3 -0.85 4.91 9.86
C TRP A 3 -0.14 4.10 10.95
N THR A 4 0.37 4.76 12.00
CA THR A 4 1.00 4.08 13.15
C THR A 4 0.04 3.19 13.93
N SER A 5 -1.26 3.50 13.95
CA SER A 5 -2.28 2.64 14.56
C SER A 5 -2.51 1.34 13.78
N LEU A 6 -2.00 1.23 12.54
CA LEU A 6 -2.03 -0.03 11.78
C LEU A 6 -0.96 -1.02 12.27
N MET A 7 0.08 -0.53 12.95
CA MET A 7 1.19 -1.32 13.47
C MET A 7 1.00 -1.68 14.95
N ALA A 8 0.21 -0.89 15.67
CA ALA A 8 -0.07 -1.12 17.08
C ALA A 8 -1.12 -2.23 17.24
N PRO A 9 -0.86 -3.24 18.09
CA PRO A 9 -1.88 -4.19 18.51
C PRO A 9 -2.80 -3.48 19.51
N LEU A 10 -3.69 -2.62 19.02
CA LEU A 10 -4.91 -2.31 19.75
C LEU A 10 -5.83 -3.53 19.65
N ASP A 11 -6.74 -3.71 20.60
CA ASP A 11 -7.62 -4.89 20.70
C ASP A 11 -8.42 -5.16 19.40
N GLY A 12 -7.81 -5.90 18.46
CA GLY A 12 -8.40 -6.27 17.19
C GLY A 12 -7.63 -5.82 15.95
N ASP A 13 -8.15 -6.20 14.78
CA ASP A 13 -7.59 -5.82 13.50
C ASP A 13 -8.13 -4.44 13.08
N PRO A 14 -7.29 -3.39 13.06
CA PRO A 14 -7.73 -2.01 12.78
C PRO A 14 -8.22 -1.82 11.33
N THR A 15 -8.02 -2.83 10.47
CA THR A 15 -8.42 -2.79 9.06
C THR A 15 -9.65 -3.65 8.76
N ALA A 16 -10.25 -4.33 9.76
CA ALA A 16 -11.38 -5.24 9.56
C ALA A 16 -12.60 -4.55 8.94
N GLU A 17 -13.01 -3.40 9.49
CA GLU A 17 -14.16 -2.64 8.98
C GLU A 17 -13.91 -2.14 7.55
N TRP A 18 -12.69 -1.69 7.26
CA TRP A 18 -12.30 -1.23 5.94
C TRP A 18 -12.40 -2.37 4.91
N ARG A 19 -11.84 -3.54 5.20
CA ARG A 19 -11.96 -4.71 4.33
C ARG A 19 -13.42 -5.11 4.10
N ALA A 20 -14.24 -5.10 5.15
CA ALA A 20 -15.65 -5.43 5.06
C ALA A 20 -16.42 -4.43 4.19
N ALA A 21 -16.14 -3.12 4.34
CA ALA A 21 -16.72 -2.07 3.51
C ALA A 21 -16.36 -2.25 2.03
N PHE A 22 -15.08 -2.50 1.74
CA PHE A 22 -14.62 -2.72 0.36
C PHE A 22 -15.18 -4.01 -0.26
N ALA A 23 -15.29 -5.09 0.52
CA ALA A 23 -15.93 -6.33 0.07
C ALA A 23 -17.40 -6.10 -0.33
N ARG A 24 -18.16 -5.36 0.47
CA ARG A 24 -19.54 -4.97 0.16
C ARG A 24 -19.62 -4.10 -1.10
N ALA A 25 -18.75 -3.10 -1.22
CA ALA A 25 -18.70 -2.21 -2.37
C ALA A 25 -18.41 -2.97 -3.67
N THR A 26 -17.40 -3.83 -3.64
CA THR A 26 -17.03 -4.69 -4.77
C THR A 26 -18.19 -5.64 -5.12
N GLY A 27 -18.82 -6.24 -4.12
CA GLY A 27 -19.94 -7.15 -4.32
C GLY A 27 -21.13 -6.48 -5.02
N ARG A 28 -21.44 -5.23 -4.66
CA ARG A 28 -22.46 -4.43 -5.36
C ARG A 28 -22.07 -4.14 -6.79
N TYR A 29 -20.81 -3.76 -7.03
CA TYR A 29 -20.34 -3.36 -8.38
C TYR A 29 -20.30 -4.54 -9.36
N TYR A 30 -19.80 -5.70 -8.92
CA TYR A 30 -19.64 -6.88 -9.78
C TYR A 30 -20.81 -7.88 -9.71
N GLY A 31 -21.83 -7.60 -8.90
CA GLY A 31 -22.99 -8.49 -8.73
C GLY A 31 -22.70 -9.80 -8.00
N THR A 32 -21.50 -9.96 -7.42
CA THR A 32 -21.06 -11.17 -6.72
C THR A 32 -20.01 -10.84 -5.66
N PRO A 33 -20.01 -11.52 -4.49
CA PRO A 33 -18.98 -11.32 -3.49
C PRO A 33 -17.57 -11.59 -4.05
N PRO A 34 -16.56 -10.74 -3.77
CA PRO A 34 -15.20 -11.02 -4.17
C PRO A 34 -14.58 -12.13 -3.31
N PRO A 35 -13.53 -12.81 -3.80
CA PRO A 35 -12.73 -13.72 -2.97
C PRO A 35 -12.21 -13.01 -1.72
N PRO A 36 -12.25 -13.63 -0.52
CA PRO A 36 -11.90 -12.95 0.74
C PRO A 36 -10.46 -12.39 0.78
N ALA A 37 -9.53 -13.01 0.06
CA ALA A 37 -8.15 -12.54 -0.06
C ALA A 37 -8.03 -11.20 -0.83
N MET A 38 -8.99 -10.86 -1.69
CA MET A 38 -8.93 -9.66 -2.53
C MET A 38 -9.11 -8.37 -1.70
N PRO A 39 -10.16 -8.20 -0.86
CA PRO A 39 -10.24 -7.04 0.03
C PRO A 39 -9.05 -6.91 0.99
N ALA A 40 -8.51 -8.03 1.47
CA ALA A 40 -7.35 -8.03 2.34
C ALA A 40 -6.07 -7.59 1.61
N ALA A 41 -5.86 -8.03 0.36
CA ALA A 41 -4.75 -7.55 -0.45
C ALA A 41 -4.90 -6.08 -0.84
N PHE A 42 -6.12 -5.64 -1.15
CA PHE A 42 -6.43 -4.24 -1.46
C PHE A 42 -6.10 -3.31 -0.30
N VAL A 43 -6.55 -3.63 0.90
CA VAL A 43 -6.30 -2.80 2.08
C VAL A 43 -4.81 -2.78 2.43
N LEU A 44 -4.13 -3.93 2.43
CA LEU A 44 -2.67 -3.97 2.62
C LEU A 44 -1.95 -3.11 1.57
N GLN A 45 -2.38 -3.19 0.30
CA GLN A 45 -1.79 -2.40 -0.77
C GLN A 45 -1.90 -0.91 -0.46
N TRP A 46 -3.07 -0.40 -0.10
CA TRP A 46 -3.23 1.02 0.23
C TRP A 46 -2.45 1.44 1.47
N CYS A 47 -2.41 0.61 2.52
CA CYS A 47 -1.60 0.88 3.71
C CYS A 47 -0.11 1.05 3.37
N LEU A 48 0.38 0.37 2.34
CA LEU A 48 1.77 0.43 1.89
C LEU A 48 2.00 1.45 0.75
N GLU A 49 1.01 1.71 -0.10
CA GLU A 49 1.13 2.57 -1.28
C GLU A 49 1.17 4.05 -0.90
N LEU A 50 0.38 4.44 0.11
CA LEU A 50 0.35 5.81 0.62
C LEU A 50 1.73 6.29 1.11
N PRO A 51 2.39 5.61 2.07
CA PRO A 51 3.74 6.00 2.49
C PRO A 51 4.79 5.87 1.39
N ALA A 52 4.69 4.87 0.50
CA ALA A 52 5.62 4.73 -0.63
C ALA A 52 5.56 5.95 -1.57
N THR A 53 4.34 6.35 -1.94
CA THR A 53 4.10 7.47 -2.85
C THR A 53 4.54 8.79 -2.23
N LEU A 54 4.17 9.03 -0.97
CA LEU A 54 4.52 10.27 -0.27
C LEU A 54 6.03 10.35 -0.03
N GLY A 55 6.67 9.27 0.45
CA GLY A 55 8.11 9.23 0.67
C GLY A 55 8.91 9.44 -0.61
N ALA A 56 8.53 8.78 -1.71
CA ALA A 56 9.16 8.97 -3.00
C ALA A 56 8.94 10.38 -3.55
N ALA A 57 7.73 10.93 -3.45
CA ALA A 57 7.42 12.27 -3.94
C ALA A 57 8.20 13.35 -3.18
N ALA A 58 8.27 13.22 -1.85
CA ALA A 58 9.01 14.12 -0.98
C ALA A 58 10.52 14.10 -1.30
N ALA A 59 11.09 12.90 -1.48
CA ALA A 59 12.50 12.73 -1.80
C ALA A 59 12.88 13.21 -3.22
N LEU A 60 11.98 13.08 -4.19
CA LEU A 60 12.24 13.51 -5.57
C LEU A 60 12.01 15.00 -5.79
N SER A 61 11.01 15.58 -5.12
CA SER A 61 10.53 16.95 -5.43
C SER A 61 10.98 17.99 -4.41
N GLY A 62 11.51 17.57 -3.27
CA GLY A 62 12.00 18.47 -2.23
C GLY A 62 13.17 17.87 -1.47
N PRO A 63 13.57 18.48 -0.35
CA PRO A 63 14.74 18.07 0.42
C PRO A 63 14.42 17.05 1.53
N TRP A 64 13.25 16.42 1.49
CA TRP A 64 12.69 15.70 2.64
C TRP A 64 12.87 14.18 2.58
N VAL A 65 13.12 13.57 3.73
CA VAL A 65 13.04 12.14 3.99
C VAL A 65 11.91 11.89 4.99
N LEU A 66 10.88 11.18 4.54
CA LEU A 66 9.73 10.82 5.37
C LEU A 66 9.89 9.42 5.96
N ASP A 67 9.86 9.30 7.28
CA ASP A 67 9.59 8.02 7.96
C ASP A 67 8.09 7.92 8.27
N PRO A 68 7.37 6.91 7.72
CA PRO A 68 5.94 6.71 7.97
C PRO A 68 5.55 6.64 9.45
N ARG A 69 6.46 6.21 10.33
CA ARG A 69 6.22 6.07 11.77
C ARG A 69 6.23 7.40 12.51
N THR A 70 6.96 8.40 12.00
CA THR A 70 7.12 9.70 12.67
C THR A 70 6.48 10.86 11.91
N ALA A 71 6.16 10.69 10.62
CA ALA A 71 5.57 11.72 9.78
C ALA A 71 4.13 12.12 10.20
N GLY A 72 3.50 11.35 11.09
CA GLY A 72 2.12 11.56 11.51
C GLY A 72 1.12 11.35 10.37
N LEU A 73 1.41 10.39 9.48
CA LEU A 73 0.57 10.06 8.33
C LEU A 73 -0.82 9.59 8.77
N SER A 74 -1.86 10.22 8.24
CA SER A 74 -3.24 9.78 8.38
C SER A 74 -4.00 9.89 7.06
N PHE A 75 -5.06 9.11 6.93
CA PHE A 75 -5.94 9.17 5.78
C PHE A 75 -7.40 8.88 6.13
N ALA A 76 -8.32 9.44 5.36
CA ALA A 76 -9.74 9.09 5.38
C ALA A 76 -10.04 7.99 4.37
N VAL A 77 -11.05 7.18 4.66
CA VAL A 77 -11.59 6.16 3.75
C VAL A 77 -13.00 6.59 3.40
N GLU A 78 -13.33 6.64 2.10
CA GLU A 78 -14.67 6.99 1.66
C GLU A 78 -15.68 5.91 2.07
N PRO A 79 -16.84 6.27 2.66
CA PRO A 79 -17.77 5.30 3.24
C PRO A 79 -18.36 4.26 2.26
N THR A 80 -18.51 4.61 0.98
CA THR A 80 -19.30 3.83 0.02
C THR A 80 -18.46 2.82 -0.75
N ALA A 81 -17.38 3.31 -1.34
CA ALA A 81 -16.46 2.60 -2.22
C ALA A 81 -15.17 2.18 -1.50
N ALA A 82 -14.95 2.69 -0.27
CA ALA A 82 -13.84 2.31 0.59
C ALA A 82 -12.44 2.59 -0.01
N TYR A 83 -12.33 3.61 -0.85
CA TYR A 83 -11.05 4.13 -1.32
C TYR A 83 -10.51 5.19 -0.35
N PRO A 84 -9.18 5.28 -0.15
CA PRO A 84 -8.59 6.42 0.53
C PRO A 84 -8.85 7.73 -0.23
N THR A 85 -9.15 8.81 0.49
CA THR A 85 -9.46 10.12 -0.12
C THR A 85 -8.57 11.22 0.42
N THR A 86 -8.76 11.59 1.69
CA THR A 86 -8.02 12.68 2.34
C THR A 86 -6.73 12.13 2.91
N LEU A 87 -5.60 12.77 2.63
CA LEU A 87 -4.29 12.47 3.20
C LEU A 87 -3.82 13.64 4.05
N GLN A 88 -3.23 13.36 5.22
CA GLN A 88 -2.60 14.36 6.06
C GLN A 88 -1.23 13.87 6.50
N LEU A 89 -0.28 14.80 6.52
CA LEU A 89 1.05 14.64 7.08
C LEU A 89 1.24 15.74 8.13
N ARG A 90 1.77 15.39 9.30
CA ARG A 90 2.03 16.36 10.38
C ARG A 90 3.47 16.85 10.39
N SER A 91 4.38 16.09 9.79
CA SER A 91 5.80 16.44 9.69
C SER A 91 6.29 16.24 8.26
N ALA A 92 7.15 17.15 7.83
CA ALA A 92 7.89 17.06 6.58
C ALA A 92 9.11 16.13 6.67
N GLY A 93 9.41 15.57 7.85
CA GLY A 93 10.52 14.64 8.05
C GLY A 93 11.90 15.31 8.14
N GLU A 94 12.96 14.53 7.93
CA GLU A 94 14.35 15.00 7.95
C GLU A 94 14.69 15.75 6.65
N VAL A 95 15.54 16.78 6.75
CA VAL A 95 16.07 17.51 5.59
C VAL A 95 17.42 16.92 5.20
N VAL A 96 17.54 16.42 3.97
CA VAL A 96 18.76 15.84 3.40
C VAL A 96 19.00 16.44 2.03
N ASP A 97 20.06 17.25 1.87
CA ASP A 97 20.28 18.02 0.63
C ASP A 97 20.72 17.16 -0.55
N ASP A 98 21.59 16.18 -0.31
CA ASP A 98 22.10 15.30 -1.37
C ASP A 98 20.96 14.43 -1.94
N PRO A 99 20.61 14.57 -3.23
CA PRO A 99 19.47 13.86 -3.81
C PRO A 99 19.60 12.33 -3.80
N GLY A 100 20.82 11.82 -3.96
CA GLY A 100 21.08 10.38 -3.98
C GLY A 100 20.86 9.75 -2.60
N ARG A 101 21.48 10.34 -1.57
CA ARG A 101 21.31 9.96 -0.17
C ARG A 101 19.88 10.15 0.30
N ARG A 102 19.21 11.24 -0.10
CA ARG A 102 17.81 11.48 0.24
C ARG A 102 16.89 10.40 -0.28
N LEU A 103 17.01 10.03 -1.56
CA LEU A 103 16.17 8.99 -2.13
C LEU A 103 16.47 7.61 -1.51
N ALA A 104 17.73 7.31 -1.23
CA ALA A 104 18.12 6.07 -0.55
C ALA A 104 17.56 6.02 0.88
N ALA A 105 17.71 7.09 1.66
CA ALA A 105 17.19 7.17 3.02
C ALA A 105 15.65 7.06 3.07
N ALA A 106 14.95 7.72 2.14
CA ALA A 106 13.49 7.61 2.03
C ALA A 106 13.06 6.18 1.68
N ARG A 107 13.80 5.50 0.80
CA ARG A 107 13.56 4.08 0.50
C ARG A 107 13.75 3.21 1.74
N ASP A 108 14.86 3.39 2.44
CA ASP A 108 15.20 2.55 3.59
C ASP A 108 14.19 2.74 4.73
N ALA A 109 13.80 3.97 5.03
CA ALA A 109 12.76 4.27 6.02
C ALA A 109 11.40 3.64 5.64
N TYR A 110 11.01 3.74 4.36
CA TYR A 110 9.80 3.10 3.87
C TYR A 110 9.87 1.57 3.97
N LEU A 111 10.97 0.96 3.51
CA LEU A 111 11.11 -0.50 3.48
C LEU A 111 11.10 -1.07 4.90
N ASP A 112 11.77 -0.42 5.85
CA ASP A 112 11.77 -0.81 7.25
C ASP A 112 10.36 -0.81 7.84
N ALA A 113 9.69 0.35 7.81
CA ALA A 113 8.35 0.52 8.35
C ALA A 113 7.29 -0.34 7.62
N GLY A 114 7.40 -0.46 6.30
CA GLY A 114 6.51 -1.26 5.47
C GLY A 114 6.66 -2.77 5.71
N ARG A 115 7.87 -3.26 5.94
CA ARG A 115 8.12 -4.68 6.26
C ARG A 115 7.59 -5.03 7.65
N GLU A 116 7.72 -4.13 8.61
CA GLU A 116 7.12 -4.28 9.94
C GLU A 116 5.59 -4.42 9.83
N LEU A 117 4.92 -3.49 9.15
CA LEU A 117 3.47 -3.55 8.90
C LEU A 117 3.06 -4.83 8.15
N ALA A 118 3.77 -5.18 7.08
CA ALA A 118 3.46 -6.37 6.27
C ALA A 118 3.67 -7.68 7.05
N ALA A 119 4.64 -7.73 7.97
CA ALA A 119 4.88 -8.89 8.82
C ALA A 119 3.72 -9.10 9.81
N GLY A 120 3.28 -8.02 10.49
CA GLY A 120 2.18 -8.00 11.46
C GLY A 120 0.76 -8.01 10.86
N TYR A 121 0.63 -7.96 9.53
CA TYR A 121 -0.68 -7.95 8.90
C TYR A 121 -1.34 -9.34 8.89
N HIS A 122 -2.38 -9.50 9.74
CA HIS A 122 -3.11 -10.75 9.95
C HIS A 122 -4.62 -10.59 9.69
N PRO A 123 -5.08 -10.56 8.43
CA PRO A 123 -6.46 -10.18 8.08
C PRO A 123 -7.52 -11.28 8.30
N GLY A 124 -7.18 -12.37 9.00
CA GLY A 124 -8.05 -13.55 9.16
C GLY A 124 -8.23 -14.42 7.91
N VAL A 125 -7.55 -14.08 6.80
CA VAL A 125 -7.56 -14.84 5.54
C VAL A 125 -6.13 -15.12 5.08
N LYS A 126 -5.94 -16.19 4.30
CA LYS A 126 -4.62 -16.59 3.83
C LYS A 126 -4.08 -15.62 2.77
N ILE A 127 -3.19 -14.73 3.20
CA ILE A 127 -2.26 -14.00 2.32
C ILE A 127 -0.85 -14.47 2.67
N GLY A 128 -0.16 -15.11 1.72
CA GLY A 128 1.17 -15.68 1.97
C GLY A 128 2.19 -14.65 2.43
N ARG A 129 3.16 -15.07 3.27
CA ARG A 129 4.23 -14.18 3.75
C ARG A 129 5.00 -13.51 2.60
N HIS A 130 5.36 -14.30 1.58
CA HIS A 130 6.03 -13.77 0.38
C HIS A 130 5.20 -12.68 -0.30
N GLN A 131 3.90 -12.92 -0.47
CA GLN A 131 2.96 -11.97 -1.07
C GLN A 131 2.91 -10.64 -0.31
N ARG A 132 2.87 -10.68 1.03
CA ARG A 132 2.83 -9.45 1.86
C ARG A 132 4.12 -8.66 1.78
N LEU A 133 5.27 -9.35 1.91
CA LEU A 133 6.58 -8.69 1.90
C LEU A 133 6.95 -8.16 0.51
N ALA A 134 6.70 -8.94 -0.55
CA ALA A 134 6.92 -8.51 -1.93
C ALA A 134 6.12 -7.26 -2.30
N MET A 135 4.92 -7.09 -1.70
CA MET A 135 4.09 -5.91 -1.94
C MET A 135 4.77 -4.62 -1.46
N VAL A 136 5.60 -4.69 -0.42
CA VAL A 136 6.39 -3.54 0.06
C VAL A 136 7.36 -3.09 -1.03
N ASP A 137 8.19 -4.01 -1.54
CA ASP A 137 9.18 -3.68 -2.56
C ASP A 137 8.51 -3.22 -3.88
N ASP A 138 7.41 -3.87 -4.28
CA ASP A 138 6.66 -3.52 -5.49
C ASP A 138 6.10 -2.10 -5.44
N LEU A 139 5.52 -1.68 -4.31
CA LEU A 139 4.84 -0.39 -4.22
C LEU A 139 5.82 0.78 -4.18
N TRP A 140 7.01 0.60 -3.61
CA TRP A 140 8.10 1.55 -3.76
C TRP A 140 8.52 1.69 -5.23
N ALA A 141 8.72 0.57 -5.93
CA ALA A 141 9.08 0.57 -7.34
C ALA A 141 8.00 1.22 -8.21
N MET A 142 6.72 0.92 -7.95
CA MET A 142 5.56 1.52 -8.61
C MET A 142 5.50 3.02 -8.40
N ALA A 143 5.66 3.50 -7.16
CA ALA A 143 5.66 4.91 -6.84
C ALA A 143 6.76 5.67 -7.60
N LEU A 144 7.99 5.16 -7.57
CA LEU A 144 9.12 5.74 -8.30
C LEU A 144 8.92 5.74 -9.81
N ALA A 145 8.42 4.65 -10.38
CA ALA A 145 8.15 4.56 -11.81
C ALA A 145 7.12 5.61 -12.23
N ARG A 146 6.00 5.69 -11.50
CA ARG A 146 4.93 6.66 -11.75
C ARG A 146 5.42 8.10 -11.67
N LEU A 147 6.15 8.46 -10.62
CA LEU A 147 6.68 9.82 -10.43
C LEU A 147 7.70 10.22 -11.50
N ARG A 148 8.35 9.23 -12.13
CA ARG A 148 9.29 9.43 -13.26
C ARG A 148 8.63 9.32 -14.63
N GLY A 149 7.31 9.20 -14.70
CA GLY A 149 6.57 9.03 -15.96
C GLY A 149 6.87 7.72 -16.70
N ARG A 150 7.30 6.68 -15.98
CA ARG A 150 7.58 5.35 -16.54
C ARG A 150 6.32 4.47 -16.48
N GLY A 151 6.29 3.47 -17.37
CA GLY A 151 5.21 2.48 -17.42
C GLY A 151 5.14 1.58 -16.18
N PRO A 152 4.12 0.71 -16.11
CA PRO A 152 3.92 -0.24 -15.00
C PRO A 152 5.16 -1.10 -14.75
N VAL A 153 5.51 -1.29 -13.49
CA VAL A 153 6.59 -2.20 -13.09
C VAL A 153 6.07 -3.64 -13.01
N GLU A 154 6.92 -4.60 -13.32
CA GLU A 154 6.64 -5.99 -12.99
C GLU A 154 6.60 -6.17 -11.47
N ARG A 155 5.56 -6.86 -10.99
CA ARG A 155 5.36 -7.10 -9.56
C ARG A 155 5.69 -8.53 -9.19
N ALA A 156 6.14 -8.73 -7.96
CA ALA A 156 6.21 -10.05 -7.34
C ALA A 156 4.94 -10.37 -6.51
N SER A 157 4.20 -9.35 -6.09
CA SER A 157 2.94 -9.44 -5.36
C SER A 157 1.71 -9.42 -6.29
N CYS A 158 0.71 -10.24 -5.97
CA CYS A 158 -0.60 -10.29 -6.61
C CYS A 158 -1.69 -9.54 -5.81
N CYS A 159 -2.39 -8.58 -6.40
CA CYS A 159 -3.53 -7.92 -5.75
C CYS A 159 -4.84 -8.73 -5.77
N TYR A 160 -4.84 -9.94 -6.35
CA TYR A 160 -6.03 -10.80 -6.55
C TYR A 160 -7.18 -10.18 -7.34
N LEU A 161 -7.00 -9.01 -7.96
CA LEU A 161 -8.05 -8.37 -8.75
C LEU A 161 -8.61 -9.30 -9.83
N TYR A 162 -7.73 -10.03 -10.52
CA TYR A 162 -8.05 -11.02 -11.56
C TYR A 162 -9.01 -12.14 -11.12
N ALA A 163 -9.17 -12.34 -9.80
CA ALA A 163 -10.03 -13.37 -9.25
C ALA A 163 -11.48 -12.89 -9.05
N VAL A 164 -11.75 -11.60 -9.33
CA VAL A 164 -13.11 -11.05 -9.38
C VAL A 164 -13.70 -11.38 -10.76
N PRO A 165 -14.94 -11.89 -10.86
CA PRO A 165 -15.56 -12.19 -12.15
C PRO A 165 -15.59 -10.97 -13.08
N GLY A 166 -15.19 -11.17 -14.34
CA GLY A 166 -15.15 -10.13 -15.37
C GLY A 166 -13.91 -9.22 -15.33
N THR A 167 -12.93 -9.49 -14.48
CA THR A 167 -11.64 -8.77 -14.45
C THR A 167 -10.51 -9.61 -15.03
N HIS A 168 -9.41 -8.94 -15.37
CA HIS A 168 -8.22 -9.57 -15.95
C HIS A 168 -6.95 -9.12 -15.22
N GLU A 169 -5.84 -9.82 -15.48
CA GLU A 169 -4.53 -9.46 -14.97
C GLU A 169 -4.13 -8.02 -15.39
N CYS A 170 -3.65 -7.22 -14.45
CA CYS A 170 -3.06 -5.92 -14.77
C CYS A 170 -1.66 -6.07 -15.40
N ALA A 171 -1.17 -5.02 -16.06
CA ALA A 171 0.13 -5.04 -16.76
C ALA A 171 1.32 -5.45 -15.88
N GLY A 172 1.28 -5.17 -14.57
CA GLY A 172 2.33 -5.59 -13.62
C GLY A 172 2.10 -6.95 -12.98
N CYS A 173 1.06 -7.71 -13.35
CA CYS A 173 0.63 -8.89 -12.60
C CYS A 173 1.69 -10.02 -12.66
N PRO A 174 2.09 -10.62 -11.51
CA PRO A 174 3.08 -11.70 -11.48
C PRO A 174 2.65 -12.95 -12.24
N ARG A 175 1.35 -13.11 -12.53
CA ARG A 175 0.82 -14.24 -13.31
C ARG A 175 1.19 -14.16 -14.78
N LEU A 176 1.43 -12.96 -15.32
CA LEU A 176 1.82 -12.79 -16.72
C LEU A 176 3.23 -13.31 -17.00
N ARG A 177 4.10 -13.37 -15.99
CA ARG A 177 5.46 -13.93 -16.09
C ARG A 177 5.51 -15.45 -16.25
N ARG A 178 4.41 -16.14 -15.95
CA ARG A 178 4.31 -17.61 -15.99
C ARG A 178 3.57 -18.11 -17.23
N ARG A 179 3.26 -17.23 -18.18
CA ARG A 179 2.61 -17.57 -19.45
C ARG A 179 3.64 -17.69 -20.55
#